data_AF-A0A0D0EM58-F1
#
_entry.id   AF-A0A0D0EM58-F1
#
_cell.length_a   1.000
_cell.length_b   1.000
_cell.length_c   1.000
_cell.angle_alpha   90.00
_cell.angle_beta   90.00
_cell.angle_gamma   90.00
#
_symmetry.space_group_name_H-M   'P 1'
#
loop_
_entity.id
_entity.type
_entity.pdbx_description
1 polymer ?
#
loop_
_entity_poly.entity_id
_entity_poly.type
_entity_poly.pdbx_seq_one_letter_code
_entity_poly.pdbx_strand_id
1 'polypeptide(L)'
;MKKLLAICVLISTVSFAQKIKTGAENYTAYLPLLKGKNIGVVTNQTGIIDDKTHLVDFLVQKNIKIKTIFAPEHGFRGTADAGEKVSDEIDAKTGLSIASLYGKNNKPTPEQLKNIDIMVFDLQDVGTRLYTYVSTMHRIMEACAENNIPLIVLDRPNPNIAIVDGPVLDMAFQSGIGMHPTPLLHGMTLGEEAKMINGEKWLKNGIQCKLTVIPCLNYDRKMTYSLPVRPSPNLPNDQSVNLYVSLCLFEGTNVSMGRGTEKQFQIYGSPFLPESDFAFTPKPNFGDKDPLYNGVECNGEDLSAIPKINKLEIKWLIKAYQTTSDKSKFFDKRKFSIRAGNEKLQQQIEAGISEQEIRNSWQDGLKKFKEMRAKYLIYR
;
A
#
# COMPACT_ATOMS: atom_id res chain seq x y z
N MET A 1 72.96 2.67 2.51
CA MET A 1 71.56 3.16 2.44
C MET A 1 70.63 1.99 2.16
N LYS A 2 69.96 1.44 3.19
CA LYS A 2 68.95 0.38 3.02
C LYS A 2 67.60 1.05 2.79
N LYS A 3 67.03 0.91 1.59
CA LYS A 3 65.67 1.40 1.28
C LYS A 3 64.65 0.40 1.84
N LEU A 4 63.87 0.85 2.81
CA LEU A 4 62.72 0.14 3.36
C LEU A 4 61.56 0.27 2.36
N LEU A 5 61.12 -0.84 1.77
CA LEU A 5 59.95 -0.86 0.88
C LEU A 5 58.70 -1.09 1.76
N ALA A 6 57.92 -0.04 1.98
CA ALA A 6 56.63 -0.15 2.66
C ALA A 6 55.58 -0.67 1.68
N ILE A 7 55.09 -1.89 1.91
CA ILE A 7 53.98 -2.47 1.16
C ILE A 7 52.68 -2.04 1.86
N CYS A 8 51.96 -1.09 1.27
CA CYS A 8 50.59 -0.78 1.67
C CYS A 8 49.65 -1.85 1.11
N VAL A 9 49.16 -2.73 1.98
CA VAL A 9 48.07 -3.64 1.65
C VAL A 9 46.75 -2.87 1.77
N LEU A 10 46.15 -2.52 0.63
CA LEU A 10 44.79 -2.02 0.55
C LEU A 10 43.82 -3.19 0.81
N ILE A 11 43.33 -3.27 2.04
CA ILE A 11 42.24 -4.20 2.39
C ILE A 11 40.94 -3.57 1.87
N SER A 12 40.50 -3.97 0.68
CA SER A 12 39.17 -3.66 0.18
C SER A 12 38.14 -4.48 0.97
N THR A 13 37.51 -3.88 1.97
CA THR A 13 36.35 -4.48 2.65
C THR A 13 35.17 -4.51 1.68
N VAL A 14 34.89 -5.68 1.12
CA VAL A 14 33.64 -5.93 0.39
C VAL A 14 32.52 -5.96 1.42
N SER A 15 31.81 -4.85 1.57
CA SER A 15 30.59 -4.78 2.39
C SER A 15 29.47 -5.51 1.66
N PHE A 16 29.23 -6.77 1.99
CA PHE A 16 28.00 -7.45 1.57
C PHE A 16 26.81 -6.71 2.18
N ALA A 17 25.94 -6.14 1.35
CA ALA A 17 24.70 -5.52 1.82
C ALA A 17 23.88 -6.58 2.56
N GLN A 18 23.59 -6.33 3.84
CA GLN A 18 22.86 -7.27 4.66
C GLN A 18 21.40 -7.34 4.17
N LYS A 19 20.86 -8.57 4.03
CA LYS A 19 19.46 -8.76 3.60
C LYS A 19 18.52 -8.07 4.59
N ILE A 20 17.54 -7.32 4.06
CA ILE A 20 16.44 -6.76 4.85
C ILE A 20 15.70 -7.92 5.53
N LYS A 21 15.44 -7.78 6.83
CA LYS A 21 14.55 -8.68 7.56
C LYS A 21 13.31 -7.90 7.97
N THR A 22 12.14 -8.36 7.56
CA THR A 22 10.86 -7.76 7.94
C THR A 22 10.61 -7.87 9.46
N GLY A 23 9.61 -7.15 9.98
CA GLY A 23 9.16 -7.30 11.35
C GLY A 23 8.71 -8.73 11.66
N ALA A 24 8.18 -9.46 10.67
CA ALA A 24 7.83 -10.87 10.79
C ALA A 24 9.07 -11.79 10.90
N GLU A 25 10.17 -11.45 10.24
CA GLU A 25 11.46 -12.15 10.40
C GLU A 25 12.16 -11.83 11.73
N ASN A 26 11.82 -10.71 12.38
CA ASN A 26 12.32 -10.33 13.70
C ASN A 26 11.55 -11.04 14.84
N TYR A 27 11.38 -12.35 14.73
CA TYR A 27 10.53 -13.14 15.63
C TYR A 27 11.01 -13.17 17.08
N THR A 28 12.30 -12.97 17.33
CA THR A 28 12.85 -12.86 18.69
C THR A 28 12.27 -11.66 19.45
N ALA A 29 11.85 -10.61 18.74
CA ALA A 29 11.28 -9.41 19.35
C ALA A 29 9.80 -9.58 19.76
N TYR A 30 9.05 -10.49 19.12
CA TYR A 30 7.61 -10.61 19.37
C TYR A 30 7.16 -11.95 19.93
N LEU A 31 7.82 -13.09 19.66
CA LEU A 31 7.37 -14.40 20.17
C LEU A 31 7.19 -14.44 21.70
N PRO A 32 8.09 -13.84 22.52
CA PRO A 32 7.89 -13.79 23.97
C PRO A 32 6.61 -13.06 24.37
N LEU A 33 6.19 -12.05 23.60
CA LEU A 33 4.98 -11.27 23.87
C LEU A 33 3.69 -12.07 23.59
N LEU A 34 3.75 -13.09 22.73
CA LEU A 34 2.60 -13.90 22.32
C LEU A 34 2.40 -15.16 23.18
N LYS A 35 3.40 -15.55 23.99
CA LYS A 35 3.36 -16.82 24.72
C LYS A 35 2.19 -16.87 25.71
N GLY A 36 1.40 -17.94 25.65
CA GLY A 36 0.25 -18.16 26.54
C GLY A 36 -0.96 -17.27 26.28
N LYS A 37 -0.95 -16.47 25.21
CA LYS A 37 -2.05 -15.57 24.81
C LYS A 37 -2.86 -16.15 23.65
N ASN A 38 -4.14 -15.79 23.58
CA ASN A 38 -4.99 -16.00 22.41
C ASN A 38 -4.78 -14.85 21.43
N ILE A 39 -4.30 -15.16 20.23
CA ILE A 39 -3.87 -14.16 19.25
C ILE A 39 -4.90 -14.00 18.14
N GLY A 40 -5.26 -12.75 17.81
CA GLY A 40 -5.86 -12.40 16.53
C GLY A 40 -4.76 -12.04 15.53
N VAL A 41 -4.84 -12.48 14.28
CA VAL A 41 -3.83 -12.17 13.25
C VAL A 41 -4.49 -11.53 12.03
N VAL A 42 -4.19 -10.26 11.77
CA VAL A 42 -4.59 -9.55 10.55
C VAL A 42 -3.50 -9.75 9.50
N THR A 43 -3.81 -10.49 8.44
CA THR A 43 -2.82 -10.82 7.41
C THR A 43 -3.49 -11.32 6.12
N ASN A 44 -2.69 -11.52 5.08
CA ASN A 44 -3.09 -12.08 3.78
C ASN A 44 -1.91 -12.83 3.15
N GLN A 45 -1.98 -13.14 1.85
CA GLN A 45 -0.96 -13.90 1.13
C GLN A 45 0.44 -13.27 1.17
N THR A 46 0.54 -11.98 1.47
CA THR A 46 1.80 -11.24 1.59
C THR A 46 2.48 -11.41 2.96
N GLY A 47 1.75 -11.96 3.95
CA GLY A 47 2.19 -12.21 5.31
C GLY A 47 3.18 -13.36 5.43
N ILE A 48 4.22 -13.36 4.60
CA ILE A 48 5.27 -14.38 4.58
C ILE A 48 6.49 -13.92 5.40
N ILE A 49 7.09 -14.85 6.13
CA ILE A 49 8.33 -14.64 6.88
C ILE A 49 9.54 -14.82 5.96
N ASP A 50 9.51 -15.86 5.13
CA ASP A 50 10.50 -16.11 4.09
C ASP A 50 9.75 -16.51 2.81
N ASP A 51 10.48 -16.78 1.72
CA ASP A 51 9.90 -17.04 0.39
C ASP A 51 8.96 -18.27 0.33
N LYS A 52 8.73 -18.97 1.45
CA LYS A 52 7.93 -20.22 1.51
C LYS A 52 6.97 -20.28 2.70
N THR A 53 7.22 -19.54 3.78
CA THR A 53 6.51 -19.74 5.05
C THR A 53 5.61 -18.57 5.38
N HIS A 54 4.30 -18.82 5.44
CA HIS A 54 3.31 -17.86 5.89
C HIS A 54 3.39 -17.66 7.42
N LEU A 55 3.19 -16.44 7.92
CA LEU A 55 3.25 -16.05 9.33
C LEU A 55 2.38 -16.95 10.23
N VAL A 56 1.11 -17.14 9.85
CA VAL A 56 0.18 -18.05 10.55
C VAL A 56 0.76 -19.46 10.70
N ASP A 57 1.31 -20.03 9.62
CA ASP A 57 1.88 -21.38 9.66
C ASP A 57 3.09 -21.43 10.60
N PHE A 58 3.95 -20.41 10.56
CA PHE A 58 5.09 -20.26 11.46
C PHE A 58 4.65 -20.15 12.93
N LEU A 59 3.66 -19.32 13.23
CA LEU A 59 3.15 -19.14 14.59
C LEU A 59 2.56 -20.43 15.15
N VAL A 60 1.82 -21.20 14.33
CA VAL A 60 1.32 -22.53 14.71
C VAL A 60 2.49 -23.48 15.01
N GLN A 61 3.52 -23.52 14.16
CA GLN A 61 4.72 -24.33 14.41
C GLN A 61 5.46 -23.93 15.70
N LYS A 62 5.37 -22.67 16.12
CA LYS A 62 5.92 -22.17 17.38
C LYS A 62 4.99 -22.37 18.59
N ASN A 63 3.92 -23.15 18.43
CA ASN A 63 2.90 -23.41 19.46
C ASN A 63 2.25 -22.13 19.99
N ILE A 64 2.10 -21.10 19.14
CA ILE A 64 1.35 -19.89 19.46
C ILE A 64 -0.13 -20.14 19.19
N LYS A 65 -0.99 -19.78 20.16
CA LYS A 65 -2.43 -20.03 20.09
C LYS A 65 -3.13 -18.94 19.30
N ILE A 66 -3.35 -19.18 18.00
CA ILE A 66 -4.15 -18.29 17.16
C ILE A 66 -5.63 -18.60 17.38
N LYS A 67 -6.42 -17.57 17.65
CA LYS A 67 -7.87 -17.68 17.83
C LYS A 67 -8.62 -17.49 16.51
N THR A 68 -8.29 -16.42 15.79
CA THR A 68 -8.95 -16.02 14.55
C THR A 68 -7.96 -15.29 13.64
N ILE A 69 -8.04 -15.56 12.35
CA ILE A 69 -7.36 -14.82 11.29
C ILE A 69 -8.33 -13.77 10.77
N PHE A 70 -7.87 -12.55 10.56
CA PHE A 70 -8.65 -11.48 9.96
C PHE A 70 -8.05 -11.12 8.60
N ALA A 71 -8.78 -11.40 7.52
CA ALA A 71 -8.29 -11.20 6.16
C ALA A 71 -8.86 -9.90 5.56
N PRO A 72 -8.03 -8.98 5.02
CA PRO A 72 -8.49 -7.80 4.30
C PRO A 72 -9.04 -8.17 2.90
N GLU A 73 -9.11 -7.18 2.01
CA GLU A 73 -9.41 -7.41 0.59
C GLU A 73 -8.46 -8.45 -0.05
N HIS A 74 -9.00 -9.28 -0.94
CA HIS A 74 -8.35 -10.42 -1.64
C HIS A 74 -8.13 -11.70 -0.80
N GLY A 75 -8.62 -11.72 0.44
CA GLY A 75 -8.66 -12.93 1.28
C GLY A 75 -7.31 -13.31 1.89
N PHE A 76 -7.26 -14.49 2.52
CA PHE A 76 -6.11 -14.91 3.33
C PHE A 76 -4.97 -15.55 2.52
N ARG A 77 -5.28 -16.50 1.63
CA ARG A 77 -4.28 -17.22 0.82
C ARG A 77 -4.14 -16.68 -0.61
N GLY A 78 -4.77 -15.53 -0.91
CA GLY A 78 -4.65 -14.86 -2.21
C GLY A 78 -5.40 -15.53 -3.36
N THR A 79 -6.38 -16.38 -3.03
CA THR A 79 -7.24 -17.10 -4.00
C THR A 79 -8.57 -16.39 -4.28
N ALA A 80 -8.85 -15.26 -3.62
CA ALA A 80 -10.11 -14.53 -3.76
C ALA A 80 -9.93 -13.24 -4.59
N ASP A 81 -10.93 -12.87 -5.39
CA ASP A 81 -10.84 -11.75 -6.32
C ASP A 81 -10.95 -10.36 -5.65
N ALA A 82 -10.63 -9.31 -6.43
CA ALA A 82 -10.88 -7.93 -6.05
C ALA A 82 -12.38 -7.63 -5.93
N GLY A 83 -12.85 -7.38 -4.70
CA GLY A 83 -14.24 -7.01 -4.45
C GLY A 83 -15.23 -8.17 -4.32
N GLU A 84 -14.77 -9.42 -4.44
CA GLU A 84 -15.59 -10.58 -4.07
C GLU A 84 -15.88 -10.58 -2.57
N LYS A 85 -17.07 -11.02 -2.19
CA LYS A 85 -17.40 -11.27 -0.79
C LYS A 85 -16.56 -12.44 -0.31
N VAL A 86 -15.43 -12.15 0.31
CA VAL A 86 -14.73 -13.13 1.16
C VAL A 86 -15.67 -13.40 2.34
N SER A 87 -16.23 -14.60 2.42
CA SER A 87 -17.04 -15.03 3.56
C SER A 87 -16.16 -15.48 4.71
N ASP A 88 -16.74 -15.63 5.90
CA ASP A 88 -16.04 -16.30 6.99
C ASP A 88 -15.76 -17.76 6.56
N GLU A 89 -14.51 -18.17 6.71
CA GLU A 89 -13.98 -19.42 6.16
C GLU A 89 -13.12 -20.15 7.20
N ILE A 90 -12.79 -21.41 6.93
CA ILE A 90 -11.81 -22.17 7.69
C ILE A 90 -10.58 -22.37 6.81
N ASP A 91 -9.39 -22.02 7.31
CA ASP A 91 -8.15 -22.33 6.62
C ASP A 91 -7.97 -23.85 6.59
N ALA A 92 -8.01 -24.45 5.40
CA ALA A 92 -7.93 -25.91 5.24
C ALA A 92 -6.63 -26.52 5.79
N LYS A 93 -5.53 -25.73 5.85
CA LYS A 93 -4.23 -26.20 6.32
C LYS A 93 -4.12 -26.21 7.85
N THR A 94 -4.59 -25.16 8.52
CA THR A 94 -4.44 -25.02 9.98
C THR A 94 -5.72 -25.27 10.77
N GLY A 95 -6.88 -25.36 10.10
CA GLY A 95 -8.20 -25.47 10.74
C GLY A 95 -8.66 -24.20 11.47
N LEU A 96 -8.00 -23.06 11.23
CA LEU A 96 -8.28 -21.80 11.92
C LEU A 96 -9.42 -21.04 11.23
N SER A 97 -10.21 -20.34 12.05
CA SER A 97 -11.26 -19.43 11.57
C SER A 97 -10.67 -18.23 10.86
N ILE A 98 -11.26 -17.86 9.72
CA ILE A 98 -10.95 -16.65 8.95
C ILE A 98 -12.19 -15.76 9.00
N ALA A 99 -12.01 -14.55 9.52
CA ALA A 99 -12.99 -13.48 9.50
C ALA A 99 -12.65 -12.48 8.39
N SER A 100 -13.61 -12.19 7.53
CA SER A 100 -13.42 -11.21 6.44
C SER A 100 -13.54 -9.78 6.94
N LEU A 101 -12.58 -8.93 6.57
CA LEU A 101 -12.56 -7.49 6.81
C LEU A 101 -12.93 -6.68 5.56
N TYR A 102 -13.93 -7.13 4.81
CA TYR A 102 -14.36 -6.46 3.59
C TYR A 102 -15.83 -6.03 3.61
N GLY A 103 -16.17 -5.05 2.77
CA GLY A 103 -17.53 -4.53 2.64
C GLY A 103 -18.08 -3.95 3.94
N LYS A 104 -19.24 -4.46 4.39
CA LYS A 104 -19.91 -4.02 5.62
C LYS A 104 -19.17 -4.44 6.90
N ASN A 105 -18.29 -5.44 6.80
CA ASN A 105 -17.54 -6.00 7.94
C ASN A 105 -16.08 -5.51 7.97
N ASN A 106 -15.81 -4.30 7.46
CA ASN A 106 -14.44 -3.78 7.33
C ASN A 106 -13.73 -3.39 8.64
N LYS A 107 -14.36 -3.62 9.79
CA LYS A 107 -13.83 -3.46 11.15
C LYS A 107 -14.28 -4.67 11.98
N PRO A 108 -13.40 -5.33 12.76
CA PRO A 108 -13.81 -6.43 13.63
C PRO A 108 -14.92 -6.02 14.59
N THR A 109 -15.91 -6.89 14.75
CA THR A 109 -16.97 -6.69 15.76
C THR A 109 -16.45 -7.05 17.16
N PRO A 110 -17.05 -6.50 18.24
CA PRO A 110 -16.70 -6.91 19.60
C PRO A 110 -16.80 -8.43 19.83
N GLU A 111 -17.76 -9.10 19.18
CA GLU A 111 -17.91 -10.55 19.31
C GLU A 111 -16.77 -11.32 18.64
N GLN A 112 -16.28 -10.84 17.49
CA GLN A 112 -15.09 -11.40 16.82
C GLN A 112 -13.81 -11.17 17.64
N LEU A 113 -13.77 -10.13 18.47
CA LEU A 113 -12.64 -9.80 19.34
C LEU A 113 -12.67 -10.51 20.70
N LYS A 114 -13.75 -11.22 21.01
CA LYS A 114 -13.92 -11.91 22.29
C LYS A 114 -12.83 -12.95 22.51
N ASN A 115 -12.22 -12.91 23.69
CA ASN A 115 -11.10 -13.78 24.08
C ASN A 115 -9.85 -13.64 23.20
N ILE A 116 -9.67 -12.49 22.53
CA ILE A 116 -8.38 -12.11 21.94
C ILE A 116 -7.61 -11.28 22.96
N ASP A 117 -6.43 -11.76 23.36
CA ASP A 117 -5.59 -11.10 24.35
C ASP A 117 -4.64 -10.09 23.69
N ILE A 118 -4.32 -10.28 22.40
CA ILE A 118 -3.43 -9.43 21.63
C ILE A 118 -3.70 -9.62 20.12
N MET A 119 -3.63 -8.53 19.37
CA MET A 119 -3.76 -8.51 17.92
C MET A 119 -2.38 -8.37 17.27
N VAL A 120 -2.11 -9.13 16.22
CA VAL A 120 -0.91 -9.02 15.37
C VAL A 120 -1.35 -8.57 13.99
N PHE A 121 -0.68 -7.56 13.43
CA PHE A 121 -0.95 -7.03 12.10
C PHE A 121 0.28 -7.20 11.21
N ASP A 122 0.13 -7.87 10.08
CA ASP A 122 1.18 -8.16 9.12
C ASP A 122 0.65 -8.17 7.68
N LEU A 123 0.83 -7.05 6.98
CA LEU A 123 0.43 -6.85 5.58
C LEU A 123 1.50 -6.07 4.81
N GLN A 124 1.79 -6.47 3.58
CA GLN A 124 2.66 -5.72 2.68
C GLN A 124 1.87 -4.63 1.95
N ASP A 125 2.18 -3.37 2.27
CA ASP A 125 1.65 -2.18 1.58
C ASP A 125 2.53 -1.76 0.40
N VAL A 126 2.08 -0.77 -0.37
CA VAL A 126 2.81 -0.21 -1.52
C VAL A 126 3.13 1.29 -1.40
N GLY A 127 2.90 1.89 -0.23
CA GLY A 127 3.37 3.22 0.12
C GLY A 127 2.51 4.37 -0.35
N THR A 128 1.19 4.15 -0.41
CA THR A 128 0.24 5.13 -0.93
C THR A 128 -1.04 5.17 -0.14
N ARG A 129 -1.62 6.37 -0.05
CA ARG A 129 -2.93 6.59 0.56
C ARG A 129 -4.04 5.76 -0.09
N LEU A 130 -3.91 5.49 -1.40
CA LEU A 130 -4.95 4.83 -2.19
C LEU A 130 -5.04 3.31 -1.95
N TYR A 131 -4.04 2.72 -1.30
CA TYR A 131 -4.02 1.29 -1.00
C TYR A 131 -4.60 1.05 0.40
N THR A 132 -5.63 0.21 0.50
CA THR A 132 -6.54 0.26 1.67
C THR A 132 -6.01 -0.44 2.93
N TYR A 133 -4.78 -0.96 2.92
CA TYR A 133 -4.22 -1.63 4.09
C TYR A 133 -3.95 -0.65 5.24
N VAL A 134 -3.60 0.61 4.96
CA VAL A 134 -3.54 1.66 5.98
C VAL A 134 -4.93 1.97 6.57
N SER A 135 -5.99 1.93 5.76
CA SER A 135 -7.37 2.07 6.22
C SER A 135 -7.83 0.87 7.06
N THR A 136 -7.43 -0.33 6.66
CA THR A 136 -7.65 -1.55 7.45
C THR A 136 -6.93 -1.46 8.80
N MET A 137 -5.67 -1.01 8.81
CA MET A 137 -4.91 -0.78 10.02
C MET A 137 -5.57 0.24 10.95
N HIS A 138 -6.07 1.37 10.43
CA HIS A 138 -6.85 2.34 11.22
C HIS A 138 -8.02 1.66 11.94
N ARG A 139 -8.83 0.89 11.22
CA ARG A 139 -10.02 0.23 11.79
C ARG A 139 -9.65 -0.82 12.83
N ILE A 140 -8.55 -1.55 12.60
CA ILE A 140 -8.00 -2.50 13.58
C ILE A 140 -7.50 -1.80 14.83
N MET A 141 -6.73 -0.71 14.68
CA MET A 141 -6.25 0.09 15.80
C MET A 141 -7.41 0.63 16.63
N GLU A 142 -8.45 1.14 15.98
CA GLU A 142 -9.65 1.65 16.65
C GLU A 142 -10.38 0.53 17.40
N ALA A 143 -10.65 -0.61 16.74
CA ALA A 143 -11.32 -1.74 17.38
C ALA A 143 -10.52 -2.30 18.56
N CYS A 144 -9.19 -2.38 18.44
CA CYS A 144 -8.29 -2.77 19.51
C CYS A 144 -8.32 -1.78 20.68
N ALA A 145 -8.30 -0.48 20.39
CA ALA A 145 -8.36 0.57 21.41
C ALA A 145 -9.70 0.55 22.17
N GLU A 146 -10.83 0.43 21.46
CA GLU A 146 -12.18 0.34 22.05
C GLU A 146 -12.35 -0.88 22.97
N ASN A 147 -11.64 -1.98 22.68
CA ASN A 147 -11.74 -3.24 23.43
C ASN A 147 -10.54 -3.49 24.35
N ASN A 148 -9.63 -2.51 24.51
CA ASN A 148 -8.43 -2.61 25.35
C ASN A 148 -7.50 -3.79 24.97
N ILE A 149 -7.45 -4.15 23.70
CA ILE A 149 -6.58 -5.20 23.14
C ILE A 149 -5.29 -4.53 22.65
N PRO A 150 -4.10 -4.95 23.11
CA PRO A 150 -2.83 -4.50 22.55
C PRO A 150 -2.68 -4.92 21.09
N LEU A 151 -2.06 -4.07 20.28
CA LEU A 151 -1.77 -4.31 18.86
C LEU A 151 -0.25 -4.36 18.64
N ILE A 152 0.21 -5.42 18.00
CA ILE A 152 1.57 -5.54 17.47
C ILE A 152 1.53 -5.39 15.95
N VAL A 153 2.22 -4.39 15.41
CA VAL A 153 2.45 -4.26 13.97
C VAL A 153 3.81 -4.84 13.63
N LEU A 154 3.82 -5.88 12.79
CA LEU A 154 5.04 -6.43 12.20
C LEU A 154 5.35 -5.60 10.96
N ASP A 155 6.30 -4.69 11.08
CA ASP A 155 6.51 -3.69 10.03
C ASP A 155 7.12 -4.31 8.77
N ARG A 156 6.82 -3.72 7.61
CA ARG A 156 7.33 -4.15 6.31
C ARG A 156 7.88 -2.95 5.53
N PRO A 157 8.89 -3.16 4.66
CA PRO A 157 9.41 -2.09 3.82
C PRO A 157 8.32 -1.47 2.94
N ASN A 158 8.40 -0.16 2.73
CA ASN A 158 7.58 0.54 1.75
C ASN A 158 8.38 0.62 0.43
N PRO A 159 7.90 0.03 -0.69
CA PRO A 159 8.62 0.03 -1.98
C PRO A 159 8.78 1.43 -2.60
N ASN A 160 7.93 2.38 -2.18
CA ASN A 160 7.89 3.78 -2.59
C ASN A 160 8.37 4.75 -1.47
N ILE A 161 9.09 4.26 -0.45
CA ILE A 161 9.42 5.01 0.78
C ILE A 161 10.18 6.33 0.54
N ALA A 162 10.91 6.41 -0.57
CA ALA A 162 11.74 7.56 -0.92
C ALA A 162 10.92 8.77 -1.41
N ILE A 163 9.67 8.57 -1.82
CA ILE A 163 8.85 9.61 -2.44
C ILE A 163 7.83 10.14 -1.44
N VAL A 164 7.75 11.47 -1.33
CA VAL A 164 6.71 12.16 -0.57
C VAL A 164 6.12 13.24 -1.45
N ASP A 165 4.97 12.95 -2.05
CA ASP A 165 4.43 13.78 -3.12
C ASP A 165 2.92 13.62 -3.32
N GLY A 166 2.34 14.60 -4.01
CA GLY A 166 0.92 14.70 -4.32
C GLY A 166 0.11 15.50 -3.29
N PRO A 167 -1.14 15.83 -3.64
CA PRO A 167 -2.05 16.55 -2.77
C PRO A 167 -2.29 15.82 -1.44
N VAL A 168 -2.14 16.56 -0.34
CA VAL A 168 -2.59 16.13 1.00
C VAL A 168 -4.12 16.00 1.00
N LEU A 169 -4.63 14.93 1.60
CA LEU A 169 -6.06 14.69 1.71
C LEU A 169 -6.73 15.84 2.46
N ASP A 170 -7.68 16.51 1.80
CA ASP A 170 -8.69 17.30 2.48
C ASP A 170 -9.69 16.33 3.13
N MET A 171 -9.87 16.46 4.45
CA MET A 171 -10.73 15.56 5.22
C MET A 171 -12.20 15.62 4.81
N ALA A 172 -12.64 16.64 4.06
CA ALA A 172 -13.94 16.64 3.39
C ALA A 172 -14.11 15.48 2.37
N PHE A 173 -12.99 14.93 1.87
CA PHE A 173 -12.94 13.80 0.92
C PHE A 173 -12.53 12.48 1.57
N GLN A 174 -12.59 12.39 2.91
CA GLN A 174 -12.28 11.16 3.64
C GLN A 174 -13.14 9.98 3.13
N SER A 175 -12.50 8.83 2.90
CA SER A 175 -13.15 7.64 2.36
C SER A 175 -12.38 6.35 2.72
N GLY A 176 -12.80 5.21 2.17
CA GLY A 176 -12.08 3.93 2.35
C GLY A 176 -10.66 3.91 1.76
N ILE A 177 -10.37 4.77 0.77
CA ILE A 177 -9.06 4.89 0.11
C ILE A 177 -8.29 6.15 0.56
N GLY A 178 -8.66 6.71 1.72
CA GLY A 178 -8.02 7.88 2.29
C GLY A 178 -8.67 8.26 3.62
N MET A 179 -8.03 7.88 4.72
CA MET A 179 -8.58 8.06 6.08
C MET A 179 -7.89 9.18 6.87
N HIS A 180 -6.76 9.70 6.38
CA HIS A 180 -5.86 10.56 7.14
C HIS A 180 -5.36 11.70 6.26
N PRO A 181 -4.98 12.87 6.83
CA PRO A 181 -4.46 14.01 6.07
C PRO A 181 -3.02 13.76 5.59
N THR A 182 -2.85 12.74 4.75
CA THR A 182 -1.58 12.31 4.13
C THR A 182 -1.59 12.66 2.64
N PRO A 183 -0.42 12.92 2.03
CA PRO A 183 -0.30 13.02 0.58
C PRO A 183 -0.48 11.65 -0.08
N LEU A 184 -0.66 11.63 -1.41
CA LEU A 184 -0.82 10.40 -2.18
C LEU A 184 0.33 9.42 -1.94
N LEU A 185 1.58 9.87 -2.12
CA LEU A 185 2.77 9.17 -1.70
C LEU A 185 3.22 9.77 -0.37
N HIS A 186 2.96 9.07 0.72
CA HIS A 186 3.28 9.50 2.09
C HIS A 186 4.70 9.12 2.48
N GLY A 187 5.28 8.13 1.80
CA GLY A 187 6.65 7.68 1.98
C GLY A 187 6.92 7.27 3.41
N MET A 188 6.05 6.49 4.05
CA MET A 188 6.18 5.90 5.39
C MET A 188 5.85 4.41 5.36
N THR A 189 6.39 3.61 6.27
CA THR A 189 5.94 2.21 6.45
C THR A 189 4.62 2.14 7.21
N LEU A 190 3.95 0.97 7.21
CA LEU A 190 2.74 0.80 8.02
C LEU A 190 3.02 0.94 9.52
N GLY A 191 4.20 0.53 10.01
CA GLY A 191 4.60 0.77 11.39
C GLY A 191 4.76 2.25 11.74
N GLU A 192 5.36 3.04 10.83
CA GLU A 192 5.47 4.49 10.98
C GLU A 192 4.08 5.17 10.94
N GLU A 193 3.21 4.78 9.99
CA GLU A 193 1.82 5.24 9.91
C GLU A 193 1.02 4.87 11.17
N ALA A 194 1.16 3.66 11.71
CA ALA A 194 0.49 3.25 12.94
C ALA A 194 0.88 4.15 14.12
N LYS A 195 2.18 4.47 14.27
CA LYS A 195 2.65 5.42 15.29
C LYS A 195 2.06 6.80 15.07
N MET A 196 1.99 7.27 13.83
CA MET A 196 1.44 8.58 13.47
C MET A 196 -0.06 8.68 13.76
N ILE A 197 -0.85 7.69 13.31
CA ILE A 197 -2.29 7.59 13.59
C ILE A 197 -2.55 7.66 15.11
N ASN A 198 -1.76 6.93 15.89
CA ASN A 198 -1.91 6.88 17.34
C ASN A 198 -1.46 8.20 18.00
N GLY A 199 -0.33 8.77 17.58
CA GLY A 199 0.27 9.97 18.17
C GLY A 199 -0.48 11.26 17.86
N GLU A 200 -0.99 11.39 16.64
CA GLU A 200 -1.83 12.52 16.21
C GLU A 200 -3.31 12.36 16.62
N LYS A 201 -3.63 11.26 17.35
CA LYS A 201 -4.98 10.96 17.89
C LYS A 201 -6.06 10.93 16.81
N TRP A 202 -5.77 10.30 15.67
CA TRP A 202 -6.68 10.23 14.53
C TRP A 202 -7.77 9.15 14.65
N LEU A 203 -7.71 8.28 15.66
CA LEU A 203 -8.79 7.35 15.94
C LEU A 203 -10.00 8.09 16.54
N LYS A 204 -11.20 7.51 16.41
CA LYS A 204 -12.44 8.12 16.92
C LYS A 204 -12.31 8.57 18.37
N ASN A 205 -12.82 9.77 18.67
CA ASN A 205 -12.76 10.41 19.99
C ASN A 205 -11.33 10.59 20.54
N GLY A 206 -10.31 10.51 19.69
CA GLY A 206 -8.91 10.64 20.10
C GLY A 206 -8.40 9.49 20.97
N ILE A 207 -9.07 8.33 20.94
CA ILE A 207 -8.60 7.15 21.66
C ILE A 207 -7.26 6.69 21.10
N GLN A 208 -6.47 6.01 21.93
CA GLN A 208 -5.15 5.52 21.54
C GLN A 208 -5.08 4.01 21.74
N CYS A 209 -4.49 3.34 20.76
CA CYS A 209 -4.24 1.91 20.81
C CYS A 209 -2.97 1.64 21.63
N LYS A 210 -2.97 0.54 22.42
CA LYS A 210 -1.75 0.01 23.06
C LYS A 210 -0.86 -0.62 21.99
N LEU A 211 -0.12 0.21 21.28
CA LEU A 211 0.63 -0.14 20.08
C LEU A 211 2.07 -0.54 20.40
N THR A 212 2.52 -1.65 19.81
CA THR A 212 3.93 -2.02 19.68
C THR A 212 4.24 -2.20 18.19
N VAL A 213 5.33 -1.60 17.70
CA VAL A 213 5.81 -1.81 16.33
C VAL A 213 7.09 -2.62 16.40
N ILE A 214 7.14 -3.74 15.67
CA ILE A 214 8.35 -4.54 15.48
C ILE A 214 9.00 -4.07 14.18
N PRO A 215 10.14 -3.35 14.25
CA PRO A 215 10.75 -2.76 13.07
C PRO A 215 11.41 -3.82 12.20
N CYS A 216 11.58 -3.49 10.92
CA CYS A 216 12.49 -4.20 10.04
C CYS A 216 13.93 -4.07 10.55
N LEU A 217 14.73 -5.12 10.36
CA LEU A 217 16.18 -5.06 10.55
C LEU A 217 16.85 -4.84 9.19
N ASN A 218 17.97 -4.11 9.21
CA ASN A 218 18.78 -3.82 8.01
C ASN A 218 18.00 -3.10 6.91
N TYR A 219 17.08 -2.22 7.29
CA TYR A 219 16.29 -1.41 6.37
C TYR A 219 16.52 0.07 6.62
N ASP A 220 16.76 0.81 5.55
CA ASP A 220 16.80 2.28 5.53
C ASP A 220 15.96 2.82 4.37
N ARG A 221 15.67 4.12 4.40
CA ARG A 221 14.75 4.76 3.43
C ARG A 221 15.34 4.93 2.03
N LYS A 222 16.64 4.66 1.84
CA LYS A 222 17.34 4.73 0.55
C LYS A 222 17.38 3.36 -0.13
N MET A 223 17.13 2.28 0.60
CA MET A 223 17.11 0.93 0.06
C MET A 223 15.89 0.72 -0.85
N THR A 224 16.14 0.04 -1.97
CA THR A 224 15.08 -0.51 -2.81
C THR A 224 14.54 -1.80 -2.21
N TYR A 225 13.25 -2.03 -2.34
CA TYR A 225 12.61 -3.26 -1.90
C TYR A 225 11.68 -3.78 -2.99
N SER A 226 11.96 -4.99 -3.47
CA SER A 226 11.12 -5.74 -4.40
C SER A 226 10.20 -6.66 -3.61
N LEU A 227 8.93 -6.68 -3.96
CA LEU A 227 7.95 -7.48 -3.23
C LEU A 227 8.09 -8.96 -3.61
N PRO A 228 8.26 -9.87 -2.65
CA PRO A 228 8.41 -11.30 -2.94
C PRO A 228 7.11 -11.94 -3.45
N VAL A 229 5.96 -11.33 -3.15
CA VAL A 229 4.62 -11.79 -3.53
C VAL A 229 3.82 -10.59 -4.01
N ARG A 230 2.97 -10.80 -5.02
CA ARG A 230 2.04 -9.78 -5.52
C ARG A 230 1.14 -9.29 -4.36
N PRO A 231 1.11 -7.97 -4.09
CA PRO A 231 0.29 -7.44 -2.99
C PRO A 231 -1.20 -7.48 -3.33
N SER A 232 -1.56 -7.42 -4.61
CA SER A 232 -2.90 -7.65 -5.14
C SER A 232 -2.84 -8.28 -6.53
N PRO A 233 -3.96 -8.84 -7.04
CA PRO A 233 -4.00 -9.42 -8.39
C PRO A 233 -3.57 -8.45 -9.51
N ASN A 234 -3.81 -7.14 -9.34
CA ASN A 234 -3.53 -6.11 -10.35
C ASN A 234 -2.20 -5.39 -10.16
N LEU A 235 -1.38 -5.77 -9.18
CA LEU A 235 -0.01 -5.29 -9.02
C LEU A 235 0.97 -6.44 -9.25
N PRO A 236 1.13 -6.88 -10.51
CA PRO A 236 1.80 -8.13 -10.82
C PRO A 236 3.33 -8.12 -10.62
N ASN A 237 3.96 -6.95 -10.58
CA ASN A 237 5.42 -6.79 -10.56
C ASN A 237 5.88 -5.41 -10.02
N ASP A 238 7.18 -5.22 -9.85
CA ASP A 238 7.77 -3.97 -9.34
C ASP A 238 7.47 -2.74 -10.22
N GLN A 239 7.37 -2.90 -11.54
CA GLN A 239 7.03 -1.80 -12.44
C GLN A 239 5.60 -1.30 -12.19
N SER A 240 4.64 -2.22 -12.00
CA SER A 240 3.26 -1.87 -11.64
C SER A 240 3.20 -1.13 -10.30
N VAL A 241 3.99 -1.56 -9.30
CA VAL A 241 4.09 -0.89 -7.99
C VAL A 241 4.70 0.51 -8.11
N ASN A 242 5.73 0.66 -8.95
CA ASN A 242 6.40 1.93 -9.25
C ASN A 242 5.42 2.95 -9.88
N LEU A 243 4.54 2.50 -10.78
CA LEU A 243 3.63 3.38 -11.53
C LEU A 243 2.23 3.49 -10.92
N TYR A 244 1.89 2.62 -9.97
CA TYR A 244 0.54 2.47 -9.43
C TYR A 244 -0.10 3.80 -9.07
N VAL A 245 0.55 4.64 -8.25
CA VAL A 245 -0.10 5.85 -7.73
C VAL A 245 -0.40 6.87 -8.83
N SER A 246 0.51 7.00 -9.80
CA SER A 246 0.33 7.89 -10.95
C SER A 246 -0.83 7.43 -11.84
N LEU A 247 -0.90 6.12 -12.11
CA LEU A 247 -1.91 5.55 -13.01
C LEU A 247 -3.24 5.23 -12.31
N CYS A 248 -3.26 5.06 -10.99
CA CYS A 248 -4.48 4.83 -10.21
C CYS A 248 -5.40 6.06 -10.21
N LEU A 249 -4.87 7.27 -10.47
CA LEU A 249 -5.70 8.46 -10.72
C LEU A 249 -6.65 8.26 -11.91
N PHE A 250 -6.29 7.44 -12.90
CA PHE A 250 -7.16 7.13 -14.04
C PHE A 250 -8.41 6.33 -13.66
N GLU A 251 -8.46 5.64 -12.52
CA GLU A 251 -9.69 5.00 -12.05
C GLU A 251 -10.79 6.02 -11.67
N GLY A 252 -10.46 7.32 -11.60
CA GLY A 252 -11.42 8.43 -11.54
C GLY A 252 -11.77 9.03 -12.91
N THR A 253 -11.38 8.38 -14.00
CA THR A 253 -11.51 8.91 -15.37
C THR A 253 -12.09 7.87 -16.33
N ASN A 254 -12.27 8.25 -17.59
CA ASN A 254 -12.61 7.35 -18.70
C ASN A 254 -11.38 6.71 -19.37
N VAL A 255 -10.27 6.54 -18.64
CA VAL A 255 -9.03 5.96 -19.16
C VAL A 255 -8.77 4.64 -18.44
N SER A 256 -8.60 3.56 -19.20
CA SER A 256 -8.14 2.28 -18.67
C SER A 256 -6.66 2.37 -18.31
N MET A 257 -6.27 1.84 -17.15
CA MET A 257 -4.87 1.68 -16.74
C MET A 257 -4.34 0.25 -16.98
N GLY A 258 -5.01 -0.50 -17.86
CA GLY A 258 -4.58 -1.84 -18.28
C GLY A 258 -5.17 -3.01 -17.48
N ARG A 259 -6.13 -2.79 -16.56
CA ARG A 259 -6.95 -3.89 -16.00
C ARG A 259 -7.56 -4.72 -17.13
N GLY A 260 -7.62 -6.03 -16.95
CA GLY A 260 -8.00 -6.97 -18.02
C GLY A 260 -6.90 -7.26 -19.05
N THR A 261 -5.65 -6.92 -18.75
CA THR A 261 -4.44 -7.31 -19.51
C THR A 261 -3.42 -7.95 -18.56
N GLU A 262 -2.21 -8.27 -19.03
CA GLU A 262 -1.08 -8.67 -18.18
C GLU A 262 -0.13 -7.49 -17.82
N LYS A 263 -0.51 -6.27 -18.20
CA LYS A 263 0.26 -5.03 -17.98
C LYS A 263 -0.51 -4.00 -17.15
N GLN A 264 -1.31 -4.46 -16.18
CA GLN A 264 -2.03 -3.58 -15.26
C GLN A 264 -1.07 -2.59 -14.58
N PHE A 265 -1.49 -1.33 -14.51
CA PHE A 265 -0.71 -0.19 -14.00
C PHE A 265 0.68 -0.07 -14.65
N GLN A 266 0.81 -0.50 -15.90
CA GLN A 266 2.02 -0.31 -16.71
C GLN A 266 1.68 0.27 -18.09
N ILE A 267 0.39 0.42 -18.40
CA ILE A 267 -0.12 1.01 -19.63
C ILE A 267 -1.31 1.91 -19.29
N TYR A 268 -1.66 2.82 -20.18
CA TYR A 268 -2.93 3.52 -20.09
C TYR A 268 -3.51 3.77 -21.49
N GLY A 269 -4.83 3.83 -21.61
CA GLY A 269 -5.49 4.07 -22.89
C GLY A 269 -7.01 4.19 -22.79
N SER A 270 -7.63 4.68 -23.86
CA SER A 270 -9.09 4.83 -23.97
C SER A 270 -9.52 4.84 -25.44
N PRO A 271 -10.73 4.38 -25.79
CA PRO A 271 -11.30 4.60 -27.12
C PRO A 271 -11.53 6.09 -27.43
N PHE A 272 -11.42 6.97 -26.43
CA PHE A 272 -11.56 8.42 -26.60
C PHE A 272 -10.21 9.14 -26.84
N LEU A 273 -9.08 8.44 -26.73
CA LEU A 273 -7.75 8.97 -27.04
C LEU A 273 -7.44 8.80 -28.54
N PRO A 274 -6.61 9.68 -29.13
CA PRO A 274 -6.22 9.59 -30.53
C PRO A 274 -5.46 8.29 -30.80
N GLU A 275 -5.48 7.87 -32.07
CA GLU A 275 -4.68 6.75 -32.54
C GLU A 275 -3.18 6.98 -32.24
N SER A 276 -2.50 5.89 -31.89
CA SER A 276 -1.10 5.91 -31.49
C SER A 276 -0.40 4.60 -31.87
N ASP A 277 0.92 4.56 -31.76
CA ASP A 277 1.70 3.34 -32.05
C ASP A 277 1.45 2.18 -31.05
N PHE A 278 0.63 2.40 -30.02
CA PHE A 278 0.28 1.40 -29.02
C PHE A 278 -1.22 1.38 -28.73
N ALA A 279 -1.82 0.19 -28.80
CA ALA A 279 -3.18 -0.06 -28.38
C ALA A 279 -3.30 -1.40 -27.63
N PHE A 280 -4.35 -1.53 -26.82
CA PHE A 280 -4.66 -2.76 -26.10
C PHE A 280 -6.17 -2.96 -25.95
N THR A 281 -6.60 -4.21 -25.80
CA THR A 281 -8.01 -4.57 -25.57
C THR A 281 -8.14 -5.29 -24.23
N PRO A 282 -8.72 -4.63 -23.21
CA PRO A 282 -9.05 -5.27 -21.94
C PRO A 282 -9.98 -6.48 -22.11
N LYS A 283 -9.73 -7.56 -21.38
CA LYS A 283 -10.59 -8.76 -21.30
C LYS A 283 -10.66 -9.28 -19.87
N PRO A 284 -11.76 -9.94 -19.45
CA PRO A 284 -11.87 -10.54 -18.13
C PRO A 284 -10.69 -11.48 -17.83
N ASN A 285 -10.09 -11.34 -16.65
CA ASN A 285 -9.04 -12.20 -16.15
C ASN A 285 -9.11 -12.35 -14.62
N PHE A 286 -8.14 -13.04 -14.01
CA PHE A 286 -8.07 -13.21 -12.55
C PHE A 286 -7.96 -11.88 -11.77
N GLY A 287 -7.42 -10.84 -12.40
CA GLY A 287 -7.29 -9.52 -11.76
C GLY A 287 -8.58 -8.70 -11.80
N ASP A 288 -9.36 -8.84 -12.87
CA ASP A 288 -10.58 -8.07 -13.10
C ASP A 288 -11.53 -8.84 -14.02
N LYS A 289 -12.69 -9.25 -13.49
CA LYS A 289 -13.72 -9.99 -14.25
C LYS A 289 -14.57 -9.06 -15.14
N ASP A 290 -14.58 -7.76 -14.86
CA ASP A 290 -15.35 -6.76 -15.63
C ASP A 290 -14.53 -5.48 -15.85
N PRO A 291 -13.41 -5.58 -16.62
CA PRO A 291 -12.52 -4.46 -16.80
C PRO A 291 -13.17 -3.35 -17.63
N LEU A 292 -12.81 -2.10 -17.33
CA LEU A 292 -13.19 -0.94 -18.15
C LEU A 292 -12.78 -1.17 -19.62
N TYR A 293 -13.72 -0.95 -20.53
CA TYR A 293 -13.56 -1.20 -21.98
C TYR A 293 -13.34 -2.67 -22.34
N ASN A 294 -13.98 -3.60 -21.62
CA ASN A 294 -14.01 -5.02 -21.97
C ASN A 294 -14.35 -5.24 -23.47
N GLY A 295 -13.42 -5.85 -24.20
CA GLY A 295 -13.56 -6.15 -25.63
C GLY A 295 -13.41 -4.94 -26.57
N VAL A 296 -13.12 -3.75 -26.04
CA VAL A 296 -12.98 -2.51 -26.81
C VAL A 296 -11.51 -2.09 -26.85
N GLU A 297 -11.01 -1.79 -28.05
CA GLU A 297 -9.63 -1.33 -28.26
C GLU A 297 -9.41 0.07 -27.67
N CYS A 298 -8.29 0.23 -26.98
CA CYS A 298 -7.89 1.45 -26.28
C CYS A 298 -6.53 1.93 -26.82
N ASN A 299 -6.50 3.10 -27.43
CA ASN A 299 -5.25 3.76 -27.83
C ASN A 299 -4.61 4.47 -26.64
N GLY A 300 -3.27 4.52 -26.58
CA GLY A 300 -2.56 5.20 -25.50
C GLY A 300 -1.06 4.92 -25.45
N GLU A 301 -0.52 4.61 -24.28
CA GLU A 301 0.93 4.41 -24.11
C GLU A 301 1.27 3.16 -23.29
N ASP A 302 2.38 2.54 -23.67
CA ASP A 302 3.05 1.50 -22.89
C ASP A 302 4.18 2.09 -22.04
N LEU A 303 4.02 2.00 -20.72
CA LEU A 303 4.97 2.50 -19.72
C LEU A 303 5.76 1.36 -19.04
N SER A 304 5.64 0.12 -19.53
CA SER A 304 6.25 -1.06 -18.90
C SER A 304 7.78 -1.05 -18.90
N ALA A 305 8.41 -0.27 -19.77
CA ALA A 305 9.86 -0.16 -19.91
C ALA A 305 10.45 1.16 -19.40
N ILE A 306 9.65 2.07 -18.82
CA ILE A 306 10.18 3.37 -18.38
C ILE A 306 11.07 3.21 -17.13
N PRO A 307 12.06 4.10 -16.93
CA PRO A 307 12.84 4.12 -15.71
C PRO A 307 12.00 4.32 -14.44
N LYS A 308 12.52 3.87 -13.30
CA LYS A 308 11.91 4.09 -11.98
C LYS A 308 11.61 5.57 -11.76
N ILE A 309 10.40 5.89 -11.31
CA ILE A 309 10.00 7.29 -11.09
C ILE A 309 10.51 7.78 -9.72
N ASN A 310 10.71 9.08 -9.59
CA ASN A 310 11.19 9.71 -8.35
C ASN A 310 10.19 10.73 -7.76
N LYS A 311 9.03 10.87 -8.39
CA LYS A 311 7.93 11.78 -8.02
C LYS A 311 6.61 11.21 -8.56
N LEU A 312 5.47 11.72 -8.09
CA LEU A 312 4.17 11.39 -8.67
C LEU A 312 4.07 11.92 -10.12
N GLU A 313 3.80 11.08 -11.10
CA GLU A 313 3.78 11.50 -12.50
C GLU A 313 2.36 11.85 -12.95
N ILE A 314 2.00 13.13 -12.87
CA ILE A 314 0.69 13.64 -13.34
C ILE A 314 0.69 14.01 -14.83
N LYS A 315 1.85 13.96 -15.50
CA LYS A 315 2.00 14.31 -16.92
C LYS A 315 1.16 13.42 -17.84
N TRP A 316 1.01 12.13 -17.52
CA TRP A 316 0.18 11.21 -18.31
C TRP A 316 -1.31 11.55 -18.18
N LEU A 317 -1.75 11.90 -16.97
CA LEU A 317 -3.12 12.35 -16.73
C LEU A 317 -3.42 13.65 -17.49
N ILE A 318 -2.50 14.63 -17.42
CA ILE A 318 -2.61 15.90 -18.15
C ILE A 318 -2.65 15.64 -19.66
N LYS A 319 -1.74 14.82 -20.18
CA LYS A 319 -1.68 14.47 -21.61
C LYS A 319 -3.00 13.83 -22.06
N ALA A 320 -3.47 12.80 -21.36
CA ALA A 320 -4.72 12.13 -21.69
C ALA A 320 -5.93 13.08 -21.68
N TYR A 321 -6.00 14.00 -20.69
CA TYR A 321 -7.05 15.03 -20.65
C TYR A 321 -6.95 16.03 -21.81
N GLN A 322 -5.73 16.39 -22.22
CA GLN A 322 -5.51 17.34 -23.31
C GLN A 322 -5.88 16.75 -24.67
N THR A 323 -5.65 15.44 -24.87
CA THR A 323 -5.83 14.77 -26.16
C THR A 323 -7.14 14.02 -26.31
N THR A 324 -7.92 13.83 -25.23
CA THR A 324 -9.23 13.16 -25.31
C THR A 324 -10.18 13.88 -26.26
N SER A 325 -10.97 13.12 -27.01
CA SER A 325 -11.98 13.63 -27.93
C SER A 325 -13.17 14.28 -27.23
N ASP A 326 -13.44 13.91 -25.96
CA ASP A 326 -14.54 14.47 -25.17
C ASP A 326 -14.11 14.76 -23.72
N LYS A 327 -13.70 16.02 -23.48
CA LYS A 327 -13.29 16.50 -22.15
C LYS A 327 -14.42 16.48 -21.13
N SER A 328 -15.68 16.56 -21.56
CA SER A 328 -16.83 16.59 -20.65
C SER A 328 -17.06 15.24 -19.94
N LYS A 329 -16.58 14.15 -20.53
CA LYS A 329 -16.68 12.78 -20.01
C LYS A 329 -15.39 12.24 -19.42
N PHE A 330 -14.31 13.03 -19.43
CA PHE A 330 -13.00 12.56 -19.00
C PHE A 330 -12.98 12.21 -17.52
N PHE A 331 -13.48 13.11 -16.65
CA PHE A 331 -13.50 12.90 -15.21
C PHE A 331 -14.85 12.37 -14.71
N ASP A 332 -14.84 11.28 -13.96
CA ASP A 332 -15.90 10.99 -12.99
C ASP A 332 -15.62 11.86 -11.75
N LYS A 333 -16.25 13.04 -11.70
CA LYS A 333 -15.90 14.11 -10.75
C LYS A 333 -15.77 13.63 -9.31
N ARG A 334 -16.69 12.76 -8.87
CA ARG A 334 -16.68 12.21 -7.50
C ARG A 334 -15.56 11.21 -7.32
N LYS A 335 -15.41 10.24 -8.23
CA LYS A 335 -14.36 9.21 -8.11
C LYS A 335 -12.96 9.80 -8.21
N PHE A 336 -12.76 10.79 -9.06
CA PHE A 336 -11.48 11.49 -9.21
C PHE A 336 -11.15 12.29 -7.97
N SER A 337 -12.07 13.13 -7.49
CA SER A 337 -11.81 13.98 -6.31
C SER A 337 -11.55 13.18 -5.04
N ILE A 338 -12.22 12.03 -4.86
CA ILE A 338 -11.92 11.10 -3.74
C ILE A 338 -10.49 10.54 -3.85
N ARG A 339 -10.03 10.18 -5.06
CA ARG A 339 -8.66 9.67 -5.27
C ARG A 339 -7.62 10.77 -5.11
N ALA A 340 -7.82 11.92 -5.74
CA ALA A 340 -6.96 13.09 -5.59
C ALA A 340 -6.93 13.58 -4.14
N GLY A 341 -8.02 13.40 -3.40
CA GLY A 341 -8.19 13.87 -2.02
C GLY A 341 -8.56 15.35 -1.94
N ASN A 342 -9.00 15.94 -3.06
CA ASN A 342 -9.60 17.27 -3.18
C ASN A 342 -10.15 17.44 -4.60
N GLU A 343 -10.93 18.50 -4.82
CA GLU A 343 -11.36 18.92 -6.18
C GLU A 343 -10.30 19.73 -6.93
N LYS A 344 -9.34 20.33 -6.20
CA LYS A 344 -8.38 21.31 -6.74
C LYS A 344 -7.55 20.75 -7.89
N LEU A 345 -7.09 19.49 -7.79
CA LEU A 345 -6.29 18.88 -8.88
C LEU A 345 -7.10 18.80 -10.18
N GLN A 346 -8.37 18.39 -10.11
CA GLN A 346 -9.23 18.33 -11.28
C GLN A 346 -9.44 19.72 -11.87
N GLN A 347 -9.81 20.69 -11.02
CA GLN A 347 -10.08 22.07 -11.42
C GLN A 347 -8.87 22.70 -12.11
N GLN A 348 -7.66 22.44 -11.62
CA GLN A 348 -6.43 22.97 -12.22
C GLN A 348 -6.13 22.34 -13.59
N ILE A 349 -6.36 21.02 -13.75
CA ILE A 349 -6.19 20.35 -15.05
C ILE A 349 -7.21 20.88 -16.07
N GLU A 350 -8.47 21.02 -15.68
CA GLU A 350 -9.54 21.57 -16.52
C GLU A 350 -9.26 23.03 -16.93
N ALA A 351 -8.68 23.82 -16.02
CA ALA A 351 -8.28 25.21 -16.27
C ALA A 351 -6.98 25.36 -17.08
N GLY A 352 -6.32 24.25 -17.45
CA GLY A 352 -5.07 24.29 -18.23
C GLY A 352 -3.87 24.85 -17.46
N ILE A 353 -3.90 24.80 -16.13
CA ILE A 353 -2.77 25.21 -15.28
C ILE A 353 -1.58 24.30 -15.57
N SER A 354 -0.37 24.87 -15.58
CA SER A 354 0.84 24.10 -15.88
C SER A 354 1.12 23.04 -14.80
N GLU A 355 1.82 21.95 -15.18
CA GLU A 355 2.22 20.91 -14.21
C GLU A 355 3.00 21.52 -13.04
N GLN A 356 3.89 22.48 -13.32
CA GLN A 356 4.69 23.13 -12.29
C GLN A 356 3.83 23.89 -11.28
N GLU A 357 2.83 24.64 -11.73
CA GLU A 357 1.92 25.38 -10.86
C GLU A 357 0.98 24.45 -10.07
N ILE A 358 0.49 23.37 -10.69
CA ILE A 358 -0.27 22.31 -10.00
C ILE A 358 0.56 21.76 -8.84
N ARG A 359 1.82 21.41 -9.10
CA ARG A 359 2.74 20.85 -8.10
C ARG A 359 3.07 21.86 -6.99
N ASN A 360 3.27 23.13 -7.35
CA ASN A 360 3.50 24.21 -6.39
C ASN A 360 2.31 24.32 -5.41
N SER A 361 1.11 24.07 -5.90
CA SER A 361 -0.13 24.25 -5.14
C SER A 361 -0.34 23.29 -3.95
N TRP A 362 0.44 22.21 -3.85
CA TRP A 362 0.43 21.27 -2.71
C TRP A 362 1.74 21.27 -1.89
N GLN A 363 2.74 22.08 -2.24
CA GLN A 363 4.04 22.08 -1.53
C GLN A 363 3.91 22.46 -0.05
N ASP A 364 3.04 23.42 0.28
CA ASP A 364 2.79 23.79 1.67
C ASP A 364 2.19 22.63 2.49
N GLY A 365 1.29 21.86 1.88
CA GLY A 365 0.75 20.64 2.48
C GLY A 365 1.85 19.60 2.71
N LEU A 366 2.72 19.38 1.72
CA LEU A 366 3.85 18.45 1.86
C LEU A 366 4.84 18.89 2.94
N LYS A 367 5.11 20.18 3.07
CA LYS A 367 5.99 20.72 4.11
C LYS A 367 5.42 20.42 5.50
N LYS A 368 4.16 20.77 5.74
CA LYS A 368 3.46 20.49 7.01
C LYS A 368 3.43 18.99 7.33
N PHE A 369 3.14 18.16 6.33
CA PHE A 369 3.13 16.71 6.50
C PHE A 369 4.53 16.16 6.85
N LYS A 370 5.60 16.63 6.18
CA LYS A 370 6.97 16.22 6.47
C LYS A 370 7.42 16.61 7.89
N GLU A 371 7.01 17.78 8.36
CA GLU A 371 7.24 18.23 9.74
C GLU A 371 6.49 17.34 10.75
N MET A 372 5.22 17.03 10.47
CA MET A 372 4.38 16.19 11.32
C MET A 372 4.93 14.77 11.42
N ARG A 373 5.25 14.13 10.29
CA ARG A 373 5.66 12.72 10.24
C ARG A 373 7.03 12.46 10.87
N ALA A 374 7.90 13.47 10.95
CA ALA A 374 9.27 13.34 11.45
C ALA A 374 9.33 12.75 12.87
N LYS A 375 8.29 12.99 13.68
CA LYS A 375 8.17 12.45 15.05
C LYS A 375 7.99 10.92 15.09
N TYR A 376 7.52 10.33 14.00
CA TYR A 376 7.06 8.95 13.96
C TYR A 376 7.99 8.01 13.19
N LEU A 377 8.90 8.56 12.39
CA LEU A 377 9.86 7.80 11.59
C LEU A 377 10.67 6.82 12.46
N ILE A 378 10.88 5.63 11.93
CA ILE A 378 11.64 4.54 12.55
C ILE A 378 12.98 4.39 11.81
N TYR A 379 12.97 4.56 10.49
CA TYR A 379 14.11 4.32 9.62
C TYR A 379 14.82 5.63 9.23
N ARG A 380 16.12 5.53 8.98
CA ARG A 380 16.97 6.67 8.57
C ARG A 380 16.83 7.01 7.09
#